data_AF-A0A1M5T4A7-F1
#
_entry.id   AF-A0A1M5T4A7-F1
#
_cell.length_a   1.000
_cell.length_b   1.000
_cell.length_c   1.000
_cell.angle_alpha   90.00
_cell.angle_beta   90.00
_cell.angle_gamma   90.00
#
_symmetry.space_group_name_H-M   'P 1'
#
loop_
_entity.id
_entity.type
_entity.pdbx_description
1 polymer ?
#
loop_
_entity_poly.entity_id
_entity_poly.type
_entity_poly.pdbx_seq_one_letter_code
_entity_poly.pdbx_strand_id
1 'polypeptide(L)'
;MPAVAVALFLLFSTQASAANCSAPVLDGQLYSIASRASGKVLDIPGGATQTGSAVQVWDYAGGSNQQFRLRSLGNDYWSIQARQSGLLLDVAAASQAEGARLLQWTANGAQNQQWLLKKSSAGGYNVVARHSGKSLTAIDTGSGARIVQASDTGSSLQRWFFNPVNGNCAGAPDGFAAQPGPDKLATTTGGGSAPSQLVASCSALVSALKSASPAVVQIAAGSTIDCRTAPRSQSACAVACPSYQDPGKTTYRIPVGSQTCKELGSANETRYNRPRDEITIAVASNKTLLGLGPDARLIGASLNLGNAHNIIIRNLAIENINPGLVEGGDGITLDRSSHVWIDHVRFKLISDGHVDIKNSANVTLSWNRFEGSNPAVCGSQHHYTNMVDNSSVTLHHNFWNKTSGRNPKLDGAATRAHLYNNYWLDITYFAINGRDGAQARIEGNYFANTARPHWNTGAALFDAPAGSNRYTGISATDLYKNSGASVFGDVSMYRYVLDPVGLIPEQLSAGAGPR
;
A
#
# COMPACT_ATOMS: atom_id res chain seq x y z
N MET A 1 -14.27 6.62 -56.28
CA MET A 1 -13.38 6.26 -55.17
C MET A 1 -12.73 7.54 -54.66
N PRO A 2 -13.11 8.10 -53.48
CA PRO A 2 -12.33 9.15 -52.87
C PRO A 2 -11.32 8.54 -51.89
N ALA A 3 -10.07 8.99 -51.97
CA ALA A 3 -9.00 8.62 -51.07
C ALA A 3 -9.25 9.24 -49.68
N VAL A 4 -9.37 8.38 -48.66
CA VAL A 4 -9.42 8.81 -47.26
C VAL A 4 -7.97 9.00 -46.79
N ALA A 5 -7.61 10.24 -46.51
CA ALA A 5 -6.34 10.59 -45.87
C ALA A 5 -6.33 10.03 -44.44
N VAL A 6 -5.44 9.08 -44.18
CA VAL A 6 -5.16 8.58 -42.82
C VAL A 6 -4.32 9.65 -42.12
N ALA A 7 -4.97 10.46 -41.28
CA ALA A 7 -4.28 11.34 -40.35
C ALA A 7 -3.64 10.46 -39.26
N LEU A 8 -2.32 10.25 -39.36
CA LEU A 8 -1.52 9.62 -38.34
C LEU A 8 -1.43 10.57 -37.14
N PHE A 9 -2.36 10.44 -36.19
CA PHE A 9 -2.21 11.06 -34.87
C PHE A 9 -1.06 10.37 -34.15
N LEU A 10 0.13 10.97 -34.22
CA LEU A 10 1.21 10.71 -33.28
C LEU A 10 0.70 11.14 -31.90
N LEU A 11 0.19 10.18 -31.14
CA LEU A 11 0.03 10.30 -29.70
C LEU A 11 1.42 10.50 -29.11
N PHE A 12 1.82 11.75 -28.95
CA PHE A 12 2.88 12.08 -28.01
C PHE A 12 2.37 11.66 -26.63
N SER A 13 2.81 10.50 -26.16
CA SER A 13 2.72 10.14 -24.77
C SER A 13 3.48 11.19 -23.98
N THR A 14 2.79 12.19 -23.46
CA THR A 14 3.32 13.03 -22.40
C THR A 14 3.47 12.10 -21.19
N GLN A 15 4.64 11.46 -21.08
CA GLN A 15 4.97 10.65 -19.90
C GLN A 15 4.96 11.59 -18.70
N ALA A 16 3.88 11.53 -17.94
CA ALA A 16 3.73 12.24 -16.68
C ALA A 16 4.92 11.86 -15.79
N SER A 17 5.60 12.91 -15.33
CA SER A 17 6.77 12.90 -14.45
C SER A 17 6.75 11.76 -13.44
N ALA A 18 7.91 11.10 -13.28
CA ALA A 18 8.21 10.28 -12.12
C ALA A 18 7.73 11.00 -10.84
N ALA A 19 6.93 10.32 -10.03
CA ALA A 19 6.24 10.88 -8.86
C ALA A 19 7.23 11.66 -7.98
N ASN A 20 6.99 12.95 -7.72
CA ASN A 20 7.85 13.82 -6.90
C ASN A 20 7.80 13.40 -5.42
N CYS A 21 8.48 12.30 -5.06
CA CYS A 21 8.36 11.68 -3.74
C CYS A 21 8.87 12.60 -2.63
N SER A 22 8.05 12.80 -1.59
CA SER A 22 8.42 13.53 -0.36
C SER A 22 8.89 12.61 0.78
N ALA A 23 8.90 11.30 0.53
CA ALA A 23 9.33 10.25 1.46
C ALA A 23 10.80 10.41 1.90
N PRO A 24 11.17 9.94 3.10
CA PRO A 24 12.57 9.72 3.48
C PRO A 24 13.30 8.83 2.46
N VAL A 25 14.56 9.16 2.19
CA VAL A 25 15.46 8.27 1.44
C VAL A 25 15.85 7.09 2.34
N LEU A 26 15.77 5.88 1.82
CA LEU A 26 16.08 4.63 2.50
C LEU A 26 17.45 4.10 2.05
N ASP A 27 18.17 3.50 2.99
CA ASP A 27 19.48 2.90 2.73
C ASP A 27 19.40 1.69 1.79
N GLY A 28 20.32 1.63 0.83
CA GLY A 28 20.47 0.54 -0.14
C GLY A 28 19.50 0.59 -1.33
N GLN A 29 18.50 1.47 -1.32
CA GLN A 29 17.47 1.54 -2.36
C GLN A 29 17.94 2.31 -3.61
N LEU A 30 17.36 1.96 -4.76
CA LEU A 30 17.57 2.62 -6.05
C LEU A 30 16.55 3.74 -6.27
N TYR A 31 17.04 4.88 -6.76
CA TYR A 31 16.24 6.08 -7.02
C TYR A 31 16.51 6.64 -8.41
N SER A 32 15.47 7.17 -9.04
CA SER A 32 15.56 8.19 -10.06
C SER A 32 15.53 9.56 -9.37
N ILE A 33 16.56 10.39 -9.55
CA ILE A 33 16.71 11.66 -8.84
C ILE A 33 16.19 12.78 -9.75
N ALA A 34 14.97 13.26 -9.51
CA ALA A 34 14.28 14.21 -10.38
C ALA A 34 14.51 15.66 -9.96
N SER A 35 14.82 16.53 -10.92
CA SER A 35 14.94 17.97 -10.75
C SER A 35 13.55 18.59 -10.55
N ARG A 36 13.38 19.36 -9.47
CA ARG A 36 12.14 20.12 -9.23
C ARG A 36 11.89 21.20 -10.29
N ALA A 37 12.95 21.76 -10.88
CA ALA A 37 12.81 22.84 -11.87
C ALA A 37 12.27 22.37 -13.23
N SER A 38 12.60 21.14 -13.63
CA SER A 38 12.35 20.65 -15.00
C SER A 38 11.56 19.35 -15.07
N GLY A 39 11.44 18.59 -13.98
CA GLY A 39 10.91 17.22 -13.97
C GLY A 39 11.84 16.18 -14.61
N LYS A 40 12.98 16.61 -15.17
CA LYS A 40 14.02 15.75 -15.74
C LYS A 40 14.82 15.08 -14.64
N VAL A 41 15.53 14.01 -14.96
CA VAL A 41 16.22 13.18 -13.97
C VAL A 41 17.73 13.26 -14.12
N LEU A 42 18.44 13.07 -13.02
CA LEU A 42 19.88 12.87 -13.03
C LEU A 42 20.22 11.70 -13.96
N ASP A 43 21.24 11.88 -14.79
CA ASP A 43 21.54 10.97 -15.90
C ASP A 43 23.06 10.93 -16.13
N ILE A 44 23.56 9.72 -16.40
CA ILE A 44 24.88 9.52 -16.98
C ILE A 44 24.74 9.42 -18.50
N PRO A 45 25.30 10.37 -19.28
CA PRO A 45 25.11 10.45 -20.71
C PRO A 45 25.46 9.15 -21.42
N GLY A 46 24.54 8.64 -22.24
CA GLY A 46 24.72 7.43 -23.04
C GLY A 46 24.98 6.16 -22.22
N GLY A 47 24.74 6.17 -20.91
CA GLY A 47 25.04 5.06 -20.03
C GLY A 47 26.53 4.74 -19.87
N ALA A 48 27.40 5.75 -20.01
CA ALA A 48 28.84 5.58 -19.84
C ALA A 48 29.20 4.89 -18.52
N THR A 49 30.20 4.00 -18.57
CA THR A 49 30.69 3.24 -17.41
C THR A 49 32.10 3.64 -16.97
N GLN A 50 32.76 4.51 -17.74
CA GLN A 50 34.10 5.00 -17.44
C GLN A 50 34.10 6.09 -16.34
N THR A 51 35.19 6.11 -15.57
CA THR A 51 35.47 7.15 -14.59
C THR A 51 35.67 8.50 -15.28
N GLY A 52 35.14 9.58 -14.70
CA GLY A 52 35.27 10.95 -15.20
C GLY A 52 34.16 11.41 -16.14
N SER A 53 33.19 10.55 -16.50
CA SER A 53 32.02 10.98 -17.27
C SER A 53 31.20 12.01 -16.50
N ALA A 54 30.87 13.12 -17.16
CA ALA A 54 30.06 14.18 -16.57
C ALA A 54 28.63 13.69 -16.28
N VAL A 55 28.01 14.26 -15.25
CA VAL A 55 26.59 14.04 -14.93
C VAL A 55 25.74 15.16 -15.51
N GLN A 56 24.57 14.81 -16.03
CA GLN A 56 23.61 15.75 -16.61
C GLN A 56 22.20 15.52 -16.04
N VAL A 57 21.26 16.37 -16.41
CA VAL A 57 19.83 16.01 -16.40
C VAL A 57 19.38 15.60 -17.80
N TRP A 58 18.48 14.62 -17.89
CA TRP A 58 17.88 14.19 -19.15
C TRP A 58 16.42 13.83 -18.96
N ASP A 59 15.67 13.75 -20.07
CA ASP A 59 14.32 13.21 -20.05
C ASP A 59 14.32 11.79 -19.47
N TYR A 60 13.35 11.52 -18.60
CA TYR A 60 13.26 10.22 -17.97
C TYR A 60 12.89 9.15 -19.00
N ALA A 61 13.76 8.14 -19.12
CA ALA A 61 13.59 6.96 -19.97
C ALA A 61 13.66 5.65 -19.15
N GLY A 62 13.97 5.73 -17.85
CA GLY A 62 14.00 4.58 -16.95
C GLY A 62 15.22 3.66 -17.10
N GLY A 63 16.19 4.03 -17.94
CA GLY A 63 17.43 3.28 -18.15
C GLY A 63 18.27 3.16 -16.88
N SER A 64 19.16 2.16 -16.80
CA SER A 64 20.04 1.94 -15.64
C SER A 64 20.96 3.13 -15.35
N ASN A 65 21.26 3.94 -16.36
CA ASN A 65 22.03 5.18 -16.29
C ASN A 65 21.30 6.36 -15.63
N GLN A 66 20.01 6.20 -15.34
CA GLN A 66 19.15 7.15 -14.61
C GLN A 66 18.74 6.62 -13.22
N GLN A 67 19.42 5.57 -12.75
CA GLN A 67 19.11 4.91 -11.48
C GLN A 67 20.32 4.96 -10.58
N PHE A 68 20.13 5.47 -9.37
CA PHE A 68 21.19 5.71 -8.41
C PHE A 68 20.87 5.01 -7.09
N ARG A 69 21.80 4.19 -6.62
CA ARG A 69 21.71 3.54 -5.31
C ARG A 69 22.21 4.50 -4.24
N LEU A 70 21.38 4.72 -3.22
CA LEU A 70 21.75 5.52 -2.06
C LEU A 70 22.27 4.60 -0.97
N ARG A 71 23.39 4.95 -0.36
CA ARG A 71 23.95 4.24 0.80
C ARG A 71 24.25 5.21 1.93
N SER A 72 23.76 4.94 3.13
CA SER A 72 24.09 5.72 4.32
C SER A 72 25.53 5.44 4.73
N LEU A 73 26.26 6.50 5.06
CA LEU A 73 27.63 6.45 5.57
C LEU A 73 27.68 6.74 7.09
N GLY A 74 26.51 6.90 7.73
CA GLY A 74 26.38 7.43 9.08
C GLY A 74 26.56 8.95 9.17
N ASN A 75 26.26 9.53 10.33
CA ASN A 75 26.35 10.97 10.60
C ASN A 75 25.66 11.85 9.54
N ASP A 76 24.47 11.43 9.09
CA ASP A 76 23.63 12.09 8.07
C ASP A 76 24.21 12.18 6.64
N TYR A 77 25.37 11.56 6.37
CA TYR A 77 25.99 11.55 5.05
C TYR A 77 25.66 10.30 4.24
N TRP A 78 25.62 10.47 2.92
CA TRP A 78 25.24 9.45 1.95
C TRP A 78 26.22 9.39 0.79
N SER A 79 26.40 8.21 0.21
CA SER A 79 26.97 8.05 -1.13
C SER A 79 25.85 7.83 -2.15
N ILE A 80 26.02 8.39 -3.36
CA ILE A 80 25.10 8.23 -4.49
C ILE A 80 25.84 7.45 -5.58
N GLN A 81 25.45 6.20 -5.81
CA GLN A 81 26.13 5.29 -6.73
C GLN A 81 25.32 5.07 -8.01
N ALA A 82 25.89 5.33 -9.18
CA ALA A 82 25.24 5.07 -10.45
C ALA A 82 25.08 3.55 -10.69
N ARG A 83 23.86 3.08 -10.97
CA ARG A 83 23.55 1.64 -11.06
C ARG A 83 24.32 0.94 -12.18
N GLN A 84 24.47 1.60 -13.33
CA GLN A 84 25.06 1.01 -14.52
C GLN A 84 26.58 0.81 -14.42
N SER A 85 27.29 1.65 -13.67
CA SER A 85 28.75 1.63 -13.58
C SER A 85 29.26 1.20 -12.20
N GLY A 86 28.45 1.32 -11.15
CA GLY A 86 28.89 1.15 -9.77
C GLY A 86 29.76 2.30 -9.24
N LEU A 87 29.96 3.36 -10.02
CA LEU A 87 30.76 4.53 -9.66
C LEU A 87 29.95 5.54 -8.84
N LEU A 88 30.61 6.38 -8.05
CA LEU A 88 29.97 7.37 -7.17
C LEU A 88 29.86 8.75 -7.83
N LEU A 89 28.80 9.47 -7.50
CA LEU A 89 28.67 10.89 -7.80
C LEU A 89 29.73 11.69 -7.04
N ASP A 90 30.52 12.48 -7.76
CA ASP A 90 31.74 13.13 -7.28
C ASP A 90 31.86 14.55 -7.83
N VAL A 91 32.24 15.51 -6.97
CA VAL A 91 32.64 16.85 -7.39
C VAL A 91 34.08 16.83 -7.88
N ALA A 92 34.26 17.15 -9.16
CA ALA A 92 35.54 17.05 -9.86
C ALA A 92 36.71 17.68 -9.07
N ALA A 93 37.76 16.88 -8.86
CA ALA A 93 38.98 17.26 -8.15
C ALA A 93 38.76 17.83 -6.74
N ALA A 94 37.66 17.48 -6.07
CA ALA A 94 37.24 18.03 -4.78
C ALA A 94 37.24 19.57 -4.75
N SER A 95 36.97 20.19 -5.89
CA SER A 95 37.02 21.65 -6.05
C SER A 95 36.09 22.35 -5.05
N GLN A 96 36.51 23.52 -4.58
CA GLN A 96 35.70 24.43 -3.76
C GLN A 96 34.99 25.51 -4.60
N ALA A 97 35.27 25.58 -5.91
CA ALA A 97 34.76 26.63 -6.78
C ALA A 97 33.27 26.49 -7.09
N GLU A 98 32.59 27.64 -7.25
CA GLU A 98 31.26 27.70 -7.88
C GLU A 98 31.33 27.14 -9.31
N GLY A 99 30.30 26.40 -9.72
CA GLY A 99 30.22 25.86 -11.07
C GLY A 99 31.14 24.65 -11.34
N ALA A 100 31.85 24.13 -10.32
CA ALA A 100 32.63 22.91 -10.49
C ALA A 100 31.71 21.74 -10.87
N ARG A 101 32.14 20.97 -11.89
CA ARG A 101 31.32 19.94 -12.52
C ARG A 101 31.16 18.71 -11.62
N LEU A 102 29.98 18.09 -11.73
CA LEU A 102 29.74 16.75 -11.23
C LEU A 102 30.09 15.69 -12.28
N LEU A 103 30.67 14.60 -11.81
CA LEU A 103 31.04 13.45 -12.62
C LEU A 103 30.80 12.15 -11.83
N GLN A 104 30.90 11.00 -12.50
CA GLN A 104 31.04 9.72 -11.83
C GLN A 104 32.51 9.38 -11.63
N TRP A 105 32.89 8.90 -10.45
CA TRP A 105 34.26 8.54 -10.13
C TRP A 105 34.37 7.26 -9.32
N THR A 106 35.55 6.63 -9.37
CA THR A 106 35.86 5.45 -8.56
C THR A 106 35.74 5.79 -7.08
N ALA A 107 35.06 4.94 -6.30
CA ALA A 107 34.90 5.14 -4.88
C ALA A 107 36.27 5.18 -4.19
N ASN A 108 36.56 6.27 -3.48
CA ASN A 108 37.85 6.49 -2.80
C ASN A 108 37.70 6.99 -1.35
N GLY A 109 36.46 7.09 -0.85
CA GLY A 109 36.15 7.53 0.51
C GLY A 109 36.30 9.03 0.74
N ALA A 110 36.67 9.82 -0.26
CA ALA A 110 36.87 11.26 -0.13
C ALA A 110 35.54 12.01 0.12
N GLN A 111 35.64 13.16 0.79
CA GLN A 111 34.45 13.93 1.21
C GLN A 111 33.66 14.54 0.04
N ASN A 112 34.29 14.72 -1.13
CA ASN A 112 33.61 15.17 -2.36
C ASN A 112 32.73 14.09 -3.02
N GLN A 113 32.69 12.87 -2.45
CA GLN A 113 31.77 11.78 -2.83
C GLN A 113 30.66 11.57 -1.78
N GLN A 114 30.57 12.46 -0.77
CA GLN A 114 29.66 12.32 0.37
C GLN A 114 28.68 13.48 0.40
N TRP A 115 27.40 13.15 0.61
CA TRP A 115 26.29 14.05 0.38
C TRP A 115 25.39 14.13 1.60
N LEU A 116 25.10 15.33 2.06
CA LEU A 116 24.07 15.59 3.06
C LEU A 116 22.75 15.89 2.34
N LEU A 117 21.70 15.15 2.67
CA LEU A 117 20.36 15.31 2.09
C LEU A 117 19.49 16.18 3.01
N LYS A 118 19.47 17.49 2.78
CA LYS A 118 18.67 18.43 3.59
C LYS A 118 17.26 18.55 3.02
N LYS A 119 16.23 18.23 3.81
CA LYS A 119 14.84 18.50 3.41
C LYS A 119 14.62 20.01 3.23
N SER A 120 13.93 20.38 2.16
CA SER A 120 13.60 21.77 1.84
C SER A 120 12.11 22.03 2.09
N SER A 121 11.78 23.17 2.71
CA SER A 121 10.39 23.63 2.86
C SER A 121 9.71 23.92 1.52
N ALA A 122 10.49 24.21 0.46
CA ALA A 122 10.00 24.36 -0.91
C ALA A 122 9.68 23.01 -1.62
N GLY A 123 9.84 21.88 -0.92
CA GLY A 123 9.69 20.52 -1.46
C GLY A 123 11.01 19.93 -1.95
N GLY A 124 11.12 18.59 -1.88
CA GLY A 124 12.33 17.84 -2.24
C GLY A 124 13.49 18.04 -1.26
N TYR A 125 14.67 17.59 -1.67
CA TYR A 125 15.92 17.70 -0.94
C TYR A 125 16.84 18.71 -1.61
N ASN A 126 17.57 19.47 -0.80
CA ASN A 126 18.82 20.07 -1.18
C ASN A 126 19.94 19.03 -0.93
N VAL A 127 20.72 18.72 -1.96
CA VAL A 127 21.79 17.70 -1.92
C VAL A 127 23.12 18.42 -1.81
N VAL A 128 23.77 18.35 -0.64
CA VAL A 128 24.90 19.21 -0.28
C VAL A 128 26.19 18.40 -0.20
N ALA A 129 27.22 18.80 -0.94
CA ALA A 129 28.53 18.15 -0.91
C ALA A 129 29.21 18.40 0.47
N ARG A 130 29.70 17.33 1.10
CA ARG A 130 30.30 17.41 2.44
C ARG A 130 31.53 18.31 2.49
N HIS A 131 32.38 18.27 1.46
CA HIS A 131 33.68 18.98 1.46
C HIS A 131 33.55 20.50 1.27
N SER A 132 32.53 20.96 0.54
CA SER A 132 32.37 22.38 0.18
C SER A 132 31.14 23.06 0.79
N GLY A 133 30.19 22.27 1.30
CA GLY A 133 28.90 22.80 1.76
C GLY A 133 28.00 23.33 0.63
N LYS A 134 28.35 23.07 -0.64
CA LYS A 134 27.62 23.54 -1.82
C LYS A 134 26.63 22.51 -2.35
N SER A 135 25.59 23.02 -3.01
CA SER A 135 24.44 22.26 -3.48
C SER A 135 24.63 21.72 -4.89
N LEU A 136 24.16 20.50 -5.11
CA LEU A 136 23.93 19.91 -6.42
C LEU A 136 22.95 20.79 -7.22
N THR A 137 23.42 21.34 -8.34
CA THR A 137 22.72 22.38 -9.09
C THR A 137 22.70 22.03 -10.57
N ALA A 138 21.52 21.95 -11.18
CA ALA A 138 21.38 21.94 -12.63
C ALA A 138 21.59 23.37 -13.15
N ILE A 139 22.38 23.56 -14.20
CA ILE A 139 22.66 24.90 -14.73
C ILE A 139 21.47 25.53 -15.47
N ASP A 140 20.56 24.69 -15.99
CA ASP A 140 19.32 25.08 -16.65
C ASP A 140 18.30 23.91 -16.64
N THR A 141 17.18 24.04 -17.36
CA THR A 141 16.08 23.06 -17.38
C THR A 141 16.07 22.14 -18.61
N GLY A 142 17.01 22.30 -19.54
CA GLY A 142 17.10 21.54 -20.79
C GLY A 142 17.63 20.12 -20.60
N SER A 143 17.30 19.23 -21.54
CA SER A 143 17.91 17.90 -21.61
C SER A 143 19.38 18.07 -22.01
N GLY A 144 20.29 17.48 -21.23
CA GLY A 144 21.72 17.65 -21.37
C GLY A 144 22.32 18.75 -20.50
N ALA A 145 21.49 19.44 -19.69
CA ALA A 145 22.01 20.46 -18.79
C ALA A 145 22.98 19.83 -17.79
N ARG A 146 24.16 20.43 -17.67
CA ARG A 146 25.22 19.94 -16.79
C ARG A 146 24.83 20.10 -15.33
N ILE A 147 25.34 19.19 -14.51
CA ILE A 147 25.26 19.33 -13.06
C ILE A 147 26.57 19.92 -12.53
N VAL A 148 26.43 20.91 -11.66
CA VAL A 148 27.54 21.58 -10.97
C VAL A 148 27.25 21.68 -9.48
N GLN A 149 28.26 22.02 -8.68
CA GLN A 149 28.02 22.53 -7.34
C GLN A 149 27.86 24.06 -7.38
N ALA A 150 26.96 24.59 -6.58
CA ALA A 150 26.84 26.03 -6.36
C ALA A 150 26.33 26.35 -4.95
N SER A 151 26.56 27.56 -4.47
CA SER A 151 25.97 28.05 -3.21
C SER A 151 24.44 27.93 -3.23
N ASP A 152 23.82 27.48 -2.14
CA ASP A 152 22.35 27.32 -2.07
C ASP A 152 21.67 28.69 -2.07
N THR A 153 20.82 28.92 -3.06
CA THR A 153 20.05 30.15 -3.24
C THR A 153 18.55 29.96 -2.98
N GLY A 154 18.13 28.74 -2.63
CA GLY A 154 16.70 28.41 -2.56
C GLY A 154 16.08 28.06 -3.92
N SER A 155 16.86 28.10 -5.01
CA SER A 155 16.37 27.90 -6.37
C SER A 155 15.79 26.50 -6.60
N SER A 156 14.77 26.40 -7.46
CA SER A 156 14.22 25.11 -7.90
C SER A 156 15.24 24.24 -8.64
N LEU A 157 16.28 24.83 -9.24
CA LEU A 157 17.40 24.13 -9.88
C LEU A 157 18.28 23.36 -8.88
N GLN A 158 18.10 23.62 -7.58
CA GLN A 158 18.85 23.05 -6.46
C GLN A 158 17.97 22.16 -5.57
N ARG A 159 16.81 21.74 -6.08
CA ARG A 159 15.84 20.90 -5.34
C ARG A 159 15.57 19.63 -6.12
N TRP A 160 15.69 18.51 -5.42
CA TRP A 160 15.69 17.18 -6.01
C TRP A 160 14.71 16.26 -5.30
N PHE A 161 13.89 15.55 -6.07
CA PHE A 161 13.04 14.48 -5.56
C PHE A 161 13.73 13.14 -5.76
N PHE A 162 13.75 12.30 -4.73
CA PHE A 162 14.32 10.97 -4.80
C PHE A 162 13.18 9.99 -5.02
N ASN A 163 13.00 9.59 -6.28
CA ASN A 163 11.87 8.77 -6.71
C ASN A 163 12.30 7.30 -6.77
N PRO A 164 11.83 6.43 -5.87
CA PRO A 164 12.24 5.04 -5.87
C PRO A 164 11.99 4.36 -7.22
N VAL A 165 12.96 3.61 -7.72
CA VAL A 165 12.84 2.89 -9.00
C VAL A 165 11.74 1.81 -8.93
N ASN A 166 11.46 1.30 -7.74
CA ASN A 166 10.35 0.39 -7.48
C ASN A 166 8.98 1.10 -7.44
N GLY A 167 8.92 2.42 -7.63
CA GLY A 167 7.67 3.20 -7.66
C GLY A 167 7.11 3.57 -6.28
N ASN A 168 7.65 3.00 -5.20
CA ASN A 168 7.09 3.13 -3.87
C ASN A 168 7.61 4.38 -3.16
N CYS A 169 7.09 5.57 -3.48
CA CYS A 169 7.23 6.70 -2.57
C CYS A 169 6.57 6.31 -1.23
N ALA A 170 7.31 6.08 -0.14
CA ALA A 170 6.69 5.82 1.16
C ALA A 170 5.79 7.02 1.55
N GLY A 171 4.48 6.94 1.31
CA GLY A 171 3.65 8.16 1.32
C GLY A 171 2.58 8.29 0.24
N ALA A 172 2.76 7.69 -0.94
CA ALA A 172 1.85 7.88 -2.08
C ALA A 172 1.12 6.56 -2.43
N PRO A 173 -0.16 6.65 -2.86
CA PRO A 173 -0.91 5.48 -3.26
C PRO A 173 -0.31 4.85 -4.51
N ASP A 174 -0.45 3.54 -4.60
CA ASP A 174 -0.11 2.69 -5.73
C ASP A 174 -1.34 1.86 -6.11
N GLY A 175 -1.14 0.80 -6.89
CA GLY A 175 -2.22 -0.08 -7.28
C GLY A 175 -3.30 0.62 -8.08
N PHE A 176 -4.53 0.12 -7.97
CA PHE A 176 -5.70 0.79 -8.56
C PHE A 176 -6.03 2.13 -7.89
N ALA A 177 -5.62 2.35 -6.63
CA ALA A 177 -5.84 3.63 -5.95
C ALA A 177 -5.02 4.77 -6.57
N ALA A 178 -3.97 4.46 -7.32
CA ALA A 178 -3.17 5.42 -8.08
C ALA A 178 -3.63 5.62 -9.53
N GLN A 179 -4.61 4.85 -10.00
CA GLN A 179 -5.10 4.95 -11.37
C GLN A 179 -6.27 5.93 -11.47
N PRO A 180 -6.48 6.56 -12.64
CA PRO A 180 -7.71 7.29 -12.89
C PRO A 180 -8.95 6.40 -12.70
N GLY A 181 -10.04 7.00 -12.22
CA GLY A 181 -11.27 6.28 -11.90
C GLY A 181 -12.54 6.96 -12.41
N PRO A 182 -13.71 6.31 -12.23
CA PRO A 182 -15.00 6.78 -12.73
C PRO A 182 -15.48 8.09 -12.07
N ASP A 183 -14.90 8.46 -10.93
CA ASP A 183 -15.13 9.72 -10.22
C ASP A 183 -14.32 10.90 -10.79
N LYS A 184 -13.59 10.70 -11.89
CA LYS A 184 -12.73 11.69 -12.58
C LYS A 184 -11.49 12.11 -11.78
N LEU A 185 -11.19 11.46 -10.66
CA LEU A 185 -9.92 11.65 -9.99
C LEU A 185 -8.83 10.93 -10.80
N ALA A 186 -7.65 11.56 -10.87
CA ALA A 186 -6.49 10.97 -11.51
C ALA A 186 -5.73 10.00 -10.60
N THR A 187 -5.87 10.17 -9.28
CA THR A 187 -5.23 9.36 -8.23
C THR A 187 -5.89 9.65 -6.88
N THR A 188 -5.64 8.79 -5.90
CA THR A 188 -5.95 9.04 -4.49
C THR A 188 -4.99 10.07 -3.91
N THR A 189 -5.51 11.03 -3.15
CA THR A 189 -4.77 12.10 -2.47
C THR A 189 -5.22 12.29 -1.01
N GLY A 190 -6.35 11.71 -0.62
CA GLY A 190 -6.91 11.80 0.73
C GLY A 190 -7.28 13.24 1.08
N GLY A 191 -6.84 13.68 2.26
CA GLY A 191 -6.95 15.08 2.69
C GLY A 191 -6.03 16.05 1.93
N GLY A 192 -5.13 15.55 1.08
CA GLY A 192 -4.19 16.37 0.31
C GLY A 192 -3.31 17.24 1.20
N SER A 193 -3.26 18.54 0.89
CA SER A 193 -2.54 19.57 1.66
C SER A 193 -3.37 20.21 2.77
N ALA A 194 -4.53 19.65 3.13
CA ALA A 194 -5.34 20.16 4.22
C ALA A 194 -4.54 20.20 5.54
N PRO A 195 -4.81 21.17 6.43
CA PRO A 195 -4.17 21.23 7.73
C PRO A 195 -4.33 19.91 8.50
N SER A 196 -3.25 19.47 9.13
CA SER A 196 -3.27 18.29 9.98
C SER A 196 -4.01 18.59 11.29
N GLN A 197 -4.88 17.67 11.68
CA GLN A 197 -5.70 17.73 12.89
C GLN A 197 -5.32 16.55 13.78
N LEU A 198 -4.58 16.81 14.86
CA LEU A 198 -4.29 15.79 15.86
C LEU A 198 -5.53 15.58 16.74
N VAL A 199 -6.06 14.36 16.79
CA VAL A 199 -7.21 14.00 17.61
C VAL A 199 -6.79 13.09 18.77
N ALA A 200 -7.38 13.31 19.93
CA ALA A 200 -7.07 12.58 21.17
C ALA A 200 -8.31 11.94 21.84
N SER A 201 -9.49 12.04 21.20
CA SER A 201 -10.73 11.45 21.70
C SER A 201 -11.59 10.93 20.56
N CYS A 202 -12.49 10.00 20.88
CA CYS A 202 -13.42 9.45 19.90
C CYS A 202 -14.35 10.53 19.30
N SER A 203 -14.85 11.45 20.11
CA SER A 203 -15.71 12.54 19.64
C SER A 203 -14.99 13.47 18.65
N ALA A 204 -13.72 13.81 18.92
CA ALA A 204 -12.90 14.61 18.00
C ALA A 204 -12.64 13.87 16.68
N LEU A 205 -12.31 12.56 16.76
CA LEU A 205 -12.13 11.72 15.58
C LEU A 205 -13.41 11.65 14.73
N VAL A 206 -14.56 11.41 15.36
CA VAL A 206 -15.88 11.36 14.70
C VAL A 206 -16.18 12.67 13.99
N SER A 207 -15.98 13.81 14.67
CA SER A 207 -16.22 15.13 14.08
C SER A 207 -15.31 15.38 12.87
N ALA A 208 -14.02 15.05 12.98
CA ALA A 208 -13.05 15.27 11.90
C ALA A 208 -13.34 14.40 10.66
N LEU A 209 -13.64 13.11 10.85
CA LEU A 209 -13.90 12.17 9.75
C LEU A 209 -15.25 12.41 9.06
N LYS A 210 -16.27 12.88 9.79
CA LYS A 210 -17.60 13.19 9.22
C LYS A 210 -17.67 14.53 8.50
N SER A 211 -16.73 15.44 8.75
CA SER A 211 -16.72 16.77 8.15
C SER A 211 -16.70 16.70 6.62
N ALA A 212 -17.44 17.58 5.95
CA ALA A 212 -17.41 17.69 4.49
C ALA A 212 -16.07 18.25 3.97
N SER A 213 -15.34 19.01 4.80
CA SER A 213 -14.06 19.61 4.40
C SER A 213 -12.96 18.55 4.28
N PRO A 214 -12.02 18.69 3.33
CA PRO A 214 -10.83 17.85 3.29
C PRO A 214 -10.04 17.95 4.60
N ALA A 215 -9.51 16.83 5.09
CA ALA A 215 -8.78 16.81 6.36
C ALA A 215 -7.71 15.72 6.41
N VAL A 216 -6.58 16.05 7.04
CA VAL A 216 -5.56 15.08 7.48
C VAL A 216 -5.73 14.89 8.99
N VAL A 217 -6.40 13.81 9.38
CA VAL A 217 -6.70 13.46 10.77
C VAL A 217 -5.61 12.54 11.30
N GLN A 218 -5.00 12.92 12.42
CA GLN A 218 -3.84 12.23 12.99
C GLN A 218 -4.16 11.66 14.38
N ILE A 219 -3.73 10.43 14.63
CA ILE A 219 -3.71 9.80 15.96
C ILE A 219 -2.26 9.76 16.44
N ALA A 220 -2.00 10.23 17.66
CA ALA A 220 -0.63 10.33 18.19
C ALA A 220 0.05 8.98 18.39
N ALA A 221 1.39 8.97 18.37
CA ALA A 221 2.20 7.81 18.72
C ALA A 221 1.95 7.35 20.15
N GLY A 222 1.88 6.02 20.34
CA GLY A 222 1.62 5.42 21.65
C GLY A 222 0.23 5.72 22.23
N SER A 223 -0.68 6.30 21.43
CA SER A 223 -2.03 6.66 21.88
C SER A 223 -3.09 5.68 21.37
N THR A 224 -4.16 5.54 22.15
CA THR A 224 -5.35 4.77 21.78
C THR A 224 -6.56 5.69 21.81
N ILE A 225 -7.25 5.80 20.67
CA ILE A 225 -8.61 6.35 20.63
C ILE A 225 -9.57 5.21 20.95
N ASP A 226 -10.14 5.24 22.15
CA ASP A 226 -11.20 4.31 22.56
C ASP A 226 -12.57 4.88 22.22
N CYS A 227 -13.27 4.18 21.33
CA CYS A 227 -14.61 4.52 20.88
C CYS A 227 -15.69 3.58 21.43
N ARG A 228 -15.34 2.67 22.35
CA ARG A 228 -16.33 1.81 23.00
C ARG A 228 -17.28 2.63 23.84
N THR A 229 -18.54 2.20 23.86
CA THR A 229 -19.64 2.83 24.57
C THR A 229 -20.10 1.96 25.74
N ALA A 230 -21.09 2.42 26.49
CA ALA A 230 -21.78 1.54 27.43
C ALA A 230 -22.39 0.35 26.66
N PRO A 231 -22.16 -0.91 27.09
CA PRO A 231 -22.65 -2.08 26.37
C PRO A 231 -24.17 -2.07 26.20
N ARG A 232 -24.62 -2.26 24.97
CA ARG A 232 -26.02 -2.51 24.62
C ARG A 232 -26.26 -4.00 24.44
N SER A 233 -27.47 -4.45 24.76
CA SER A 233 -27.87 -5.84 24.58
C SER A 233 -28.14 -6.16 23.11
N GLN A 234 -27.50 -7.19 22.59
CA GLN A 234 -27.66 -7.68 21.22
C GLN A 234 -28.08 -9.15 21.23
N SER A 235 -29.20 -9.47 20.58
CA SER A 235 -29.67 -10.83 20.41
C SER A 235 -28.80 -11.59 19.41
N ALA A 236 -28.35 -12.80 19.76
CA ALA A 236 -27.46 -13.63 18.95
C ALA A 236 -27.76 -15.13 19.11
N CYS A 237 -27.38 -15.91 18.11
CA CYS A 237 -27.50 -17.37 18.11
C CYS A 237 -26.20 -18.01 18.60
N ALA A 238 -26.31 -19.09 19.37
CA ALA A 238 -25.18 -19.87 19.87
C ALA A 238 -24.83 -20.98 18.88
N VAL A 239 -23.65 -20.89 18.27
CA VAL A 239 -23.16 -21.84 17.27
C VAL A 239 -22.04 -22.67 17.89
N ALA A 240 -22.26 -23.97 18.03
CA ALA A 240 -21.25 -24.90 18.52
C ALA A 240 -20.14 -25.08 17.48
N CYS A 241 -18.91 -25.32 17.94
CA CYS A 241 -17.73 -25.37 17.08
C CYS A 241 -17.17 -26.76 16.70
N PRO A 242 -17.91 -27.91 16.76
CA PRO A 242 -17.30 -29.21 16.47
C PRO A 242 -16.80 -29.31 15.02
N SER A 243 -17.49 -28.66 14.08
CA SER A 243 -17.08 -28.58 12.66
C SER A 243 -15.78 -27.81 12.42
N TYR A 244 -15.26 -27.12 13.45
CA TYR A 244 -14.00 -26.37 13.44
C TYR A 244 -12.89 -27.07 14.23
N GLN A 245 -13.08 -28.36 14.55
CA GLN A 245 -12.16 -29.14 15.41
C GLN A 245 -11.95 -28.52 16.79
N ASP A 246 -12.98 -27.86 17.32
CA ASP A 246 -12.97 -27.16 18.60
C ASP A 246 -14.18 -27.60 19.46
N PRO A 247 -14.26 -28.91 19.81
CA PRO A 247 -15.41 -29.46 20.51
C PRO A 247 -15.57 -28.84 21.91
N GLY A 248 -16.80 -28.52 22.28
CA GLY A 248 -17.12 -27.89 23.57
C GLY A 248 -17.06 -26.35 23.55
N LYS A 249 -16.52 -25.74 22.49
CA LYS A 249 -16.57 -24.29 22.30
C LYS A 249 -17.86 -23.86 21.59
N THR A 250 -18.31 -22.66 21.95
CA THR A 250 -19.46 -21.98 21.35
C THR A 250 -19.05 -20.57 20.95
N THR A 251 -19.40 -20.17 19.73
CA THR A 251 -19.36 -18.77 19.28
C THR A 251 -20.78 -18.20 19.22
N TYR A 252 -20.89 -16.88 19.22
CA TYR A 252 -22.16 -16.19 19.07
C TYR A 252 -22.19 -15.42 17.76
N ARG A 253 -23.30 -15.54 17.02
CA ARG A 253 -23.49 -14.86 15.73
C ARG A 253 -24.82 -14.14 15.68
N ILE A 254 -24.81 -12.90 15.21
CA ILE A 254 -26.05 -12.14 14.99
C ILE A 254 -26.68 -12.62 13.67
N PRO A 255 -27.97 -12.98 13.64
CA PRO A 255 -28.66 -13.28 12.38
C PRO A 255 -28.79 -12.06 11.49
N VAL A 256 -28.50 -12.21 10.20
CA VAL A 256 -28.66 -11.17 9.19
C VAL A 256 -29.97 -11.38 8.44
N GLY A 257 -30.75 -10.32 8.22
CA GLY A 257 -32.05 -10.40 7.57
C GLY A 257 -33.02 -11.32 8.32
N SER A 258 -33.62 -12.28 7.61
CA SER A 258 -34.60 -13.23 8.15
C SER A 258 -33.99 -14.55 8.65
N GLN A 259 -32.65 -14.64 8.77
CA GLN A 259 -31.98 -15.88 9.17
C GLN A 259 -32.43 -16.37 10.55
N THR A 260 -32.66 -17.68 10.63
CA THR A 260 -32.91 -18.44 11.86
C THR A 260 -31.60 -18.90 12.50
N CYS A 261 -31.64 -19.26 13.79
CA CYS A 261 -30.44 -19.78 14.44
C CYS A 261 -30.04 -21.15 13.90
N LYS A 262 -30.99 -21.99 13.48
CA LYS A 262 -30.67 -23.28 12.84
C LYS A 262 -29.97 -23.10 11.49
N GLU A 263 -30.38 -22.13 10.67
CA GLU A 263 -29.67 -21.80 9.41
C GLU A 263 -28.23 -21.34 9.66
N LEU A 264 -27.95 -20.73 10.81
CA LEU A 264 -26.60 -20.36 11.23
C LEU A 264 -25.80 -21.52 11.86
N GLY A 265 -26.39 -22.72 11.97
CA GLY A 265 -25.75 -23.90 12.54
C GLY A 265 -25.96 -24.08 14.05
N SER A 266 -26.92 -23.39 14.66
CA SER A 266 -27.28 -23.60 16.07
C SER A 266 -28.16 -24.85 16.24
N ALA A 267 -28.09 -25.49 17.42
CA ALA A 267 -28.90 -26.67 17.71
C ALA A 267 -30.41 -26.39 17.81
N ASN A 268 -30.79 -25.16 18.16
CA ASN A 268 -32.17 -24.72 18.32
C ASN A 268 -32.32 -23.23 18.01
N GLU A 269 -33.54 -22.70 18.11
CA GLU A 269 -33.86 -21.29 17.85
C GLU A 269 -33.65 -20.35 19.05
N THR A 270 -33.06 -20.83 20.14
CA THR A 270 -32.83 -20.02 21.33
C THR A 270 -31.81 -18.93 21.03
N ARG A 271 -32.19 -17.69 21.35
CA ARG A 271 -31.32 -16.52 21.24
C ARG A 271 -30.79 -16.10 22.61
N TYR A 272 -29.55 -15.63 22.63
CA TYR A 272 -28.84 -15.18 23.81
C TYR A 272 -28.52 -13.70 23.68
N ASN A 273 -28.67 -12.96 24.78
CA ASN A 273 -28.25 -11.56 24.83
C ASN A 273 -26.73 -11.49 25.03
N ARG A 274 -26.06 -10.76 24.14
CA ARG A 274 -24.61 -10.52 24.15
C ARG A 274 -24.35 -9.02 24.21
N PRO A 275 -23.31 -8.56 24.92
CA PRO A 275 -22.94 -7.17 24.93
C PRO A 275 -22.38 -6.78 23.55
N ARG A 276 -22.71 -5.56 23.13
CA ARG A 276 -22.20 -4.90 21.93
C ARG A 276 -21.89 -3.46 22.29
N ASP A 277 -20.70 -2.96 22.01
CA ASP A 277 -20.23 -1.66 22.54
C ASP A 277 -19.51 -0.76 21.53
N GLU A 278 -19.39 -1.18 20.28
CA GLU A 278 -18.77 -0.39 19.22
C GLU A 278 -19.67 0.73 18.70
N ILE A 279 -19.06 1.72 18.06
CA ILE A 279 -19.75 2.71 17.22
C ILE A 279 -19.39 2.53 15.75
N THR A 280 -20.21 3.11 14.87
CA THR A 280 -19.87 3.28 13.45
C THR A 280 -19.57 4.75 13.16
N ILE A 281 -18.39 5.00 12.61
CA ILE A 281 -17.95 6.32 12.17
C ILE A 281 -18.11 6.41 10.66
N ALA A 282 -19.02 7.26 10.20
CA ALA A 282 -19.09 7.62 8.79
C ALA A 282 -17.85 8.46 8.41
N VAL A 283 -17.19 8.10 7.32
CA VAL A 283 -16.02 8.80 6.79
C VAL A 283 -16.43 9.49 5.48
N ALA A 284 -16.42 10.82 5.48
CA ALA A 284 -16.71 11.60 4.28
C ALA A 284 -15.54 11.56 3.28
N SER A 285 -15.76 12.04 2.05
CA SER A 285 -14.71 12.13 1.04
C SER A 285 -13.54 13.03 1.45
N ASN A 286 -12.41 12.87 0.77
CA ASN A 286 -11.21 13.71 0.91
C ASN A 286 -10.62 13.66 2.32
N LYS A 287 -10.35 12.45 2.82
CA LYS A 287 -9.82 12.25 4.18
C LYS A 287 -8.51 11.48 4.14
N THR A 288 -7.59 11.89 4.99
CA THR A 288 -6.44 11.05 5.39
C THR A 288 -6.57 10.79 6.87
N LEU A 289 -6.73 9.54 7.29
CA LEU A 289 -6.56 9.11 8.68
C LEU A 289 -5.16 8.50 8.82
N LEU A 290 -4.33 9.05 9.68
CA LEU A 290 -2.94 8.64 9.84
C LEU A 290 -2.61 8.40 11.32
N GLY A 291 -2.11 7.22 11.67
CA GLY A 291 -1.42 7.02 12.94
C GLY A 291 0.03 7.52 12.86
N LEU A 292 0.46 8.28 13.85
CA LEU A 292 1.84 8.71 13.99
C LEU A 292 2.58 7.61 14.74
N GLY A 293 3.52 6.91 14.10
CA GLY A 293 4.27 5.80 14.71
C GLY A 293 3.50 4.47 14.81
N PRO A 294 4.18 3.39 15.26
CA PRO A 294 3.69 2.02 15.13
C PRO A 294 2.59 1.66 16.14
N ASP A 295 2.44 2.47 17.18
CA ASP A 295 1.59 2.16 18.33
C ASP A 295 0.32 3.03 18.39
N ALA A 296 -0.01 3.75 17.30
CA ALA A 296 -1.27 4.47 17.17
C ALA A 296 -2.44 3.49 16.98
N ARG A 297 -3.49 3.61 17.80
CA ARG A 297 -4.59 2.63 17.86
C ARG A 297 -5.97 3.28 17.84
N LEU A 298 -6.90 2.63 17.18
CA LEU A 298 -8.34 2.87 17.23
C LEU A 298 -9.03 1.59 17.69
N ILE A 299 -9.83 1.68 18.76
CA ILE A 299 -10.59 0.53 19.28
C ILE A 299 -12.08 0.83 19.39
N GLY A 300 -12.92 -0.19 19.16
CA GLY A 300 -14.38 -0.08 19.29
C GLY A 300 -15.06 0.81 18.25
N ALA A 301 -14.46 1.02 17.08
CA ALA A 301 -15.05 1.80 16.00
C ALA A 301 -14.93 1.11 14.64
N SER A 302 -16.08 0.93 13.98
CA SER A 302 -16.17 0.57 12.57
C SER A 302 -16.10 1.83 11.69
N LEU A 303 -15.24 1.84 10.67
CA LEU A 303 -15.17 2.94 9.70
C LEU A 303 -16.04 2.62 8.49
N ASN A 304 -17.08 3.42 8.25
CA ASN A 304 -17.96 3.28 7.10
C ASN A 304 -17.64 4.37 6.06
N LEU A 305 -17.14 3.95 4.90
CA LEU A 305 -16.71 4.79 3.78
C LEU A 305 -17.74 4.81 2.65
N GLY A 306 -18.97 4.36 2.88
CA GLY A 306 -19.99 4.25 1.85
C GLY A 306 -20.31 5.58 1.16
N ASN A 307 -20.42 5.59 -0.17
CA ASN A 307 -20.63 6.78 -1.01
C ASN A 307 -19.51 7.84 -0.94
N ALA A 308 -18.35 7.48 -0.40
CA ALA A 308 -17.23 8.39 -0.26
C ALA A 308 -16.12 8.07 -1.26
N HIS A 309 -15.28 9.06 -1.53
CA HIS A 309 -14.14 8.92 -2.43
C HIS A 309 -12.92 9.68 -1.92
N ASN A 310 -11.75 9.34 -2.47
CA ASN A 310 -10.48 9.99 -2.15
C ASN A 310 -10.12 9.89 -0.66
N ILE A 311 -9.91 8.66 -0.19
CA ILE A 311 -9.64 8.37 1.22
C ILE A 311 -8.33 7.62 1.39
N ILE A 312 -7.53 8.04 2.37
CA ILE A 312 -6.30 7.38 2.80
C ILE A 312 -6.47 6.98 4.27
N ILE A 313 -6.24 5.72 4.63
CA ILE A 313 -6.21 5.24 6.02
C ILE A 313 -4.89 4.52 6.23
N ARG A 314 -4.01 5.05 7.09
CA ARG A 314 -2.63 4.55 7.18
C ARG A 314 -2.05 4.51 8.58
N ASN A 315 -1.15 3.55 8.77
CA ASN A 315 -0.22 3.50 9.89
C ASN A 315 -0.86 3.47 11.28
N LEU A 316 -1.94 2.70 11.46
CA LEU A 316 -2.59 2.53 12.76
C LEU A 316 -3.10 1.10 12.94
N ALA A 317 -3.36 0.70 14.18
CA ALA A 317 -4.11 -0.53 14.45
C ALA A 317 -5.61 -0.22 14.62
N ILE A 318 -6.47 -1.04 14.01
CA ILE A 318 -7.93 -1.05 14.21
C ILE A 318 -8.27 -2.38 14.88
N GLU A 319 -8.76 -2.32 16.12
CA GLU A 319 -8.88 -3.51 16.95
C GLU A 319 -10.11 -3.51 17.86
N ASN A 320 -10.41 -4.67 18.45
CA ASN A 320 -11.41 -4.84 19.52
C ASN A 320 -12.80 -4.29 19.16
N ILE A 321 -13.36 -4.84 18.08
CA ILE A 321 -14.73 -4.56 17.63
C ILE A 321 -15.53 -5.84 17.86
N ASN A 322 -16.15 -5.97 19.03
CA ASN A 322 -16.96 -7.13 19.45
C ASN A 322 -16.35 -8.52 19.11
N PRO A 323 -15.10 -8.82 19.51
CA PRO A 323 -14.35 -9.97 18.99
C PRO A 323 -15.01 -11.36 19.21
N GLY A 324 -15.95 -11.48 20.14
CA GLY A 324 -16.66 -12.73 20.43
C GLY A 324 -18.10 -12.79 19.91
N LEU A 325 -18.48 -11.89 19.01
CA LEU A 325 -19.83 -11.78 18.48
C LEU A 325 -19.76 -11.55 16.97
N VAL A 326 -19.88 -12.59 16.15
CA VAL A 326 -19.83 -12.52 14.68
C VAL A 326 -21.01 -11.70 14.14
N GLU A 327 -20.80 -10.92 13.07
CA GLU A 327 -21.73 -9.91 12.49
C GLU A 327 -21.99 -8.68 13.39
N GLY A 328 -21.22 -8.54 14.47
CA GLY A 328 -21.28 -7.44 15.46
C GLY A 328 -20.52 -6.18 15.06
N GLY A 329 -19.80 -6.15 13.95
CA GLY A 329 -19.17 -4.96 13.38
C GLY A 329 -17.93 -5.26 12.55
N ASP A 330 -17.69 -4.41 11.54
CA ASP A 330 -16.53 -4.49 10.66
C ASP A 330 -15.41 -3.55 11.15
N GLY A 331 -14.18 -3.77 10.68
CA GLY A 331 -13.10 -2.80 10.79
C GLY A 331 -13.36 -1.61 9.86
N ILE A 332 -13.39 -1.88 8.56
CA ILE A 332 -13.65 -0.89 7.52
C ILE A 332 -14.63 -1.46 6.49
N THR A 333 -15.67 -0.69 6.15
CA THR A 333 -16.65 -1.06 5.13
C THR A 333 -16.67 -0.01 4.02
N LEU A 334 -16.58 -0.43 2.76
CA LEU A 334 -16.75 0.39 1.56
C LEU A 334 -17.99 -0.11 0.80
N ASP A 335 -18.85 0.81 0.38
CA ASP A 335 -19.95 0.54 -0.54
C ASP A 335 -20.16 1.74 -1.47
N ARG A 336 -20.07 1.53 -2.79
CA ARG A 336 -20.18 2.59 -3.80
C ARG A 336 -19.16 3.71 -3.56
N SER A 337 -17.92 3.31 -3.31
CA SER A 337 -16.80 4.19 -2.98
C SER A 337 -15.71 4.12 -4.05
N SER A 338 -14.85 5.12 -4.11
CA SER A 338 -13.71 5.11 -5.06
C SER A 338 -12.45 5.80 -4.56
N HIS A 339 -11.29 5.44 -5.11
CA HIS A 339 -10.00 6.02 -4.73
C HIS A 339 -9.74 5.92 -3.22
N VAL A 340 -9.62 4.68 -2.74
CA VAL A 340 -9.37 4.37 -1.33
C VAL A 340 -8.06 3.61 -1.19
N TRP A 341 -7.17 4.13 -0.35
CA TRP A 341 -5.88 3.51 -0.04
C TRP A 341 -5.77 3.20 1.45
N ILE A 342 -5.67 1.91 1.78
CA ILE A 342 -5.53 1.38 3.13
C ILE A 342 -4.15 0.77 3.24
N ASP A 343 -3.27 1.37 4.04
CA ASP A 343 -1.86 1.00 4.03
C ASP A 343 -1.16 1.00 5.40
N HIS A 344 -0.36 -0.02 5.68
CA HIS A 344 0.29 -0.20 6.98
C HIS A 344 -0.72 -0.19 8.14
N VAL A 345 -1.90 -0.79 7.95
CA VAL A 345 -2.91 -0.96 9.01
C VAL A 345 -2.82 -2.37 9.59
N ARG A 346 -2.95 -2.48 10.92
CA ARG A 346 -3.12 -3.79 11.58
C ARG A 346 -4.56 -3.98 11.99
N PHE A 347 -5.16 -5.10 11.59
CA PHE A 347 -6.51 -5.51 11.94
C PHE A 347 -6.46 -6.71 12.88
N LYS A 348 -7.11 -6.62 14.04
CA LYS A 348 -7.08 -7.69 15.05
C LYS A 348 -8.32 -7.65 15.94
N LEU A 349 -8.86 -8.81 16.31
CA LEU A 349 -10.00 -8.92 17.24
C LEU A 349 -11.21 -8.09 16.77
N ILE A 350 -11.55 -8.24 15.50
CA ILE A 350 -12.73 -7.66 14.85
C ILE A 350 -13.76 -8.78 14.67
N SER A 351 -15.03 -8.39 14.81
CA SER A 351 -16.18 -9.28 14.86
C SER A 351 -16.50 -9.96 13.54
N ASP A 352 -16.62 -9.19 12.46
CA ASP A 352 -16.86 -9.68 11.10
C ASP A 352 -15.76 -9.17 10.16
N GLY A 353 -16.09 -8.47 9.06
CA GLY A 353 -15.11 -8.03 8.07
C GLY A 353 -13.97 -7.21 8.66
N HIS A 354 -12.71 -7.62 8.48
CA HIS A 354 -11.59 -6.68 8.71
C HIS A 354 -11.69 -5.52 7.72
N VAL A 355 -11.82 -5.84 6.43
CA VAL A 355 -12.17 -4.87 5.38
C VAL A 355 -13.14 -5.50 4.38
N ASP A 356 -14.34 -4.95 4.31
CA ASP A 356 -15.39 -5.36 3.37
C ASP A 356 -15.57 -4.30 2.27
N ILE A 357 -15.48 -4.72 1.01
CA ILE A 357 -15.47 -3.84 -0.16
C ILE A 357 -16.58 -4.28 -1.12
N LYS A 358 -17.56 -3.40 -1.35
CA LYS A 358 -18.72 -3.66 -2.21
C LYS A 358 -18.88 -2.53 -3.23
N ASN A 359 -19.21 -2.87 -4.47
CA ASN A 359 -19.58 -1.92 -5.52
C ASN A 359 -18.60 -0.74 -5.68
N SER A 360 -17.30 -0.95 -5.47
CA SER A 360 -16.30 0.11 -5.33
C SER A 360 -15.18 0.00 -6.35
N ALA A 361 -14.53 1.12 -6.69
CA ALA A 361 -13.48 1.15 -7.70
C ALA A 361 -12.20 1.81 -7.18
N ASN A 362 -11.05 1.54 -7.81
CA ASN A 362 -9.80 2.21 -7.48
C ASN A 362 -9.40 2.04 -6.01
N VAL A 363 -9.47 0.81 -5.50
CA VAL A 363 -9.12 0.50 -4.11
C VAL A 363 -7.78 -0.22 -4.04
N THR A 364 -6.93 0.13 -3.07
CA THR A 364 -5.66 -0.55 -2.81
C THR A 364 -5.47 -0.79 -1.31
N LEU A 365 -5.20 -2.04 -0.97
CA LEU A 365 -4.79 -2.51 0.35
C LEU A 365 -3.32 -2.92 0.24
N SER A 366 -2.43 -2.19 0.90
CA SER A 366 -0.99 -2.43 0.83
C SER A 366 -0.33 -2.52 2.19
N TRP A 367 0.65 -3.43 2.36
CA TRP A 367 1.43 -3.52 3.60
C TRP A 367 0.59 -3.67 4.88
N ASN A 368 -0.64 -4.18 4.80
CA ASN A 368 -1.51 -4.36 5.96
C ASN A 368 -1.25 -5.71 6.62
N ARG A 369 -1.58 -5.79 7.91
CA ARG A 369 -1.46 -7.01 8.70
C ARG A 369 -2.82 -7.43 9.24
N PHE A 370 -3.30 -8.58 8.79
CA PHE A 370 -4.56 -9.18 9.20
C PHE A 370 -4.30 -10.32 10.18
N GLU A 371 -4.48 -10.04 11.47
CA GLU A 371 -4.27 -11.01 12.54
C GLU A 371 -5.55 -11.80 12.81
N GLY A 372 -5.53 -13.10 12.51
CA GLY A 372 -6.68 -13.97 12.68
C GLY A 372 -6.79 -14.63 14.05
N SER A 373 -5.73 -14.66 14.86
CA SER A 373 -5.77 -15.28 16.19
C SER A 373 -6.82 -14.60 17.07
N ASN A 374 -7.93 -15.29 17.33
CA ASN A 374 -9.04 -14.79 18.12
C ASN A 374 -9.63 -15.92 18.97
N PRO A 375 -9.32 -15.97 20.28
CA PRO A 375 -9.79 -17.05 21.15
C PRO A 375 -11.31 -17.03 21.38
N ALA A 376 -12.03 -15.99 20.96
CA ALA A 376 -13.47 -15.89 21.17
C ALA A 376 -14.31 -16.56 20.05
N VAL A 377 -13.69 -16.98 18.94
CA VAL A 377 -14.39 -17.64 17.82
C VAL A 377 -13.96 -19.10 17.66
N CYS A 378 -14.74 -19.88 16.91
CA CYS A 378 -14.45 -21.29 16.64
C CYS A 378 -13.06 -21.50 16.02
N GLY A 379 -12.34 -22.54 16.47
CA GLY A 379 -10.98 -22.84 15.99
C GLY A 379 -9.92 -21.81 16.41
N SER A 380 -10.33 -20.83 17.23
CA SER A 380 -9.52 -19.68 17.66
C SER A 380 -8.91 -18.87 16.51
N GLN A 381 -9.52 -18.91 15.32
CA GLN A 381 -9.06 -18.23 14.12
C GLN A 381 -10.20 -17.55 13.36
N HIS A 382 -10.03 -16.25 13.12
CA HIS A 382 -11.03 -15.39 12.48
C HIS A 382 -11.33 -15.80 11.04
N HIS A 383 -12.61 -15.87 10.69
CA HIS A 383 -13.06 -16.36 9.38
C HIS A 383 -13.39 -15.24 8.38
N TYR A 384 -13.68 -14.05 8.87
CA TYR A 384 -14.31 -13.00 8.08
C TYR A 384 -13.31 -11.86 7.83
N THR A 385 -12.17 -12.14 7.20
CA THR A 385 -11.14 -11.10 7.04
C THR A 385 -11.52 -10.09 5.95
N ASN A 386 -11.67 -10.52 4.70
CA ASN A 386 -11.89 -9.59 3.60
C ASN A 386 -12.92 -10.09 2.59
N MET A 387 -13.96 -9.30 2.35
CA MET A 387 -14.91 -9.51 1.25
C MET A 387 -14.67 -8.48 0.15
N VAL A 388 -14.68 -8.92 -1.11
CA VAL A 388 -14.64 -8.06 -2.29
C VAL A 388 -15.75 -8.48 -3.23
N ASP A 389 -16.72 -7.59 -3.44
CA ASP A 389 -17.87 -7.82 -4.29
C ASP A 389 -18.04 -6.67 -5.30
N ASN A 390 -18.19 -7.03 -6.58
CA ASN A 390 -18.31 -6.13 -7.72
C ASN A 390 -17.37 -4.91 -7.65
N SER A 391 -16.08 -5.15 -7.37
CA SER A 391 -15.12 -4.08 -7.09
C SER A 391 -13.75 -4.26 -7.75
N SER A 392 -13.05 -3.16 -8.05
CA SER A 392 -11.65 -3.18 -8.51
C SER A 392 -10.67 -2.91 -7.37
N VAL A 393 -9.86 -3.92 -7.05
CA VAL A 393 -8.99 -3.93 -5.86
C VAL A 393 -7.58 -4.39 -6.17
N THR A 394 -6.60 -3.74 -5.57
CA THR A 394 -5.22 -4.23 -5.46
C THR A 394 -4.96 -4.65 -4.03
N LEU A 395 -4.43 -5.85 -3.84
CA LEU A 395 -3.94 -6.32 -2.55
C LEU A 395 -2.48 -6.70 -2.72
N HIS A 396 -1.55 -5.97 -2.11
CA HIS A 396 -0.14 -6.32 -2.17
C HIS A 396 0.65 -6.10 -0.90
N HIS A 397 1.67 -6.92 -0.67
CA HIS A 397 2.48 -6.87 0.55
C HIS A 397 1.66 -6.97 1.85
N ASN A 398 0.46 -7.53 1.78
CA ASN A 398 -0.34 -7.79 2.97
C ASN A 398 0.04 -9.13 3.59
N PHE A 399 -0.11 -9.19 4.91
CA PHE A 399 0.17 -10.39 5.69
C PHE A 399 -1.11 -10.88 6.39
N TRP A 400 -1.63 -12.03 5.96
CA TRP A 400 -2.66 -12.77 6.68
C TRP A 400 -2.01 -13.86 7.54
N ASN A 401 -2.25 -13.76 8.84
CA ASN A 401 -1.62 -14.63 9.83
C ASN A 401 -2.67 -15.32 10.70
N LYS A 402 -2.72 -16.66 10.69
CA LYS A 402 -3.60 -17.48 11.54
C LYS A 402 -5.08 -17.13 11.42
N THR A 403 -5.55 -16.89 10.21
CA THR A 403 -6.97 -16.69 9.90
C THR A 403 -7.55 -18.00 9.37
N SER A 404 -8.87 -18.17 9.37
CA SER A 404 -9.48 -19.37 8.78
C SER A 404 -9.95 -19.14 7.34
N GLY A 405 -10.52 -17.98 7.01
CA GLY A 405 -11.18 -17.78 5.71
C GLY A 405 -11.22 -16.33 5.23
N ARG A 406 -11.73 -16.16 4.01
CA ARG A 406 -12.00 -14.89 3.31
C ARG A 406 -10.77 -13.99 3.16
N ASN A 407 -9.64 -14.52 2.70
CA ASN A 407 -8.36 -13.81 2.66
C ASN A 407 -7.85 -13.44 1.23
N PRO A 408 -8.59 -12.78 0.32
CA PRO A 408 -9.98 -12.36 0.37
C PRO A 408 -10.97 -13.42 -0.16
N LYS A 409 -12.26 -13.22 0.11
CA LYS A 409 -13.33 -13.78 -0.72
C LYS A 409 -13.71 -12.78 -1.82
N LEU A 410 -13.71 -13.25 -3.06
CA LEU A 410 -13.97 -12.49 -4.28
C LEU A 410 -15.30 -12.91 -4.91
N ASP A 411 -16.11 -11.93 -5.26
CA ASP A 411 -17.49 -12.14 -5.66
C ASP A 411 -17.96 -11.15 -6.73
N GLY A 412 -18.93 -11.54 -7.54
CA GLY A 412 -19.53 -10.70 -8.57
C GLY A 412 -18.69 -10.49 -9.84
N ALA A 413 -19.37 -10.43 -10.98
CA ALA A 413 -18.73 -10.42 -12.30
C ALA A 413 -17.95 -9.13 -12.61
N ALA A 414 -18.24 -8.05 -11.88
CA ALA A 414 -17.49 -6.80 -11.98
C ALA A 414 -16.20 -6.79 -11.13
N THR A 415 -15.95 -7.83 -10.32
CA THR A 415 -14.74 -7.87 -9.50
C THR A 415 -13.48 -8.07 -10.34
N ARG A 416 -12.49 -7.21 -10.08
CA ARG A 416 -11.14 -7.24 -10.65
C ARG A 416 -10.14 -7.14 -9.50
N ALA A 417 -9.53 -8.26 -9.11
CA ALA A 417 -8.62 -8.32 -7.97
C ALA A 417 -7.18 -8.63 -8.38
N HIS A 418 -6.25 -7.70 -8.19
CA HIS A 418 -4.83 -7.97 -8.40
C HIS A 418 -4.16 -8.25 -7.05
N LEU A 419 -3.67 -9.47 -6.85
CA LEU A 419 -3.06 -9.94 -5.61
C LEU A 419 -1.59 -10.29 -5.86
N TYR A 420 -0.67 -9.46 -5.36
CA TYR A 420 0.75 -9.72 -5.56
C TYR A 420 1.64 -9.47 -4.33
N ASN A 421 2.76 -10.19 -4.24
CA ASN A 421 3.73 -10.06 -3.13
C ASN A 421 3.09 -10.17 -1.73
N ASN A 422 2.00 -10.92 -1.55
CA ASN A 422 1.37 -11.10 -0.24
C ASN A 422 1.85 -12.38 0.45
N TYR A 423 1.62 -12.46 1.77
CA TYR A 423 1.93 -13.62 2.60
C TYR A 423 0.70 -14.15 3.31
N TRP A 424 0.41 -15.43 3.14
CA TRP A 424 -0.55 -16.20 3.91
C TRP A 424 0.18 -17.23 4.76
N LEU A 425 -0.04 -17.20 6.08
CA LEU A 425 0.55 -18.11 7.04
C LEU A 425 -0.52 -18.75 7.93
N ASP A 426 -0.47 -20.08 8.02
CA ASP A 426 -1.27 -20.91 8.93
C ASP A 426 -2.79 -20.70 8.75
N ILE A 427 -3.26 -20.73 7.49
CA ILE A 427 -4.68 -20.53 7.15
C ILE A 427 -5.43 -21.86 7.21
N THR A 428 -6.42 -21.97 8.09
CA THR A 428 -7.02 -23.28 8.44
C THR A 428 -8.15 -23.76 7.53
N TYR A 429 -8.83 -22.89 6.78
CA TYR A 429 -9.97 -23.29 5.95
C TYR A 429 -9.82 -22.92 4.46
N PHE A 430 -9.62 -21.65 4.12
CA PHE A 430 -9.20 -21.24 2.77
C PHE A 430 -8.50 -19.87 2.77
N ALA A 431 -7.60 -19.67 1.81
CA ALA A 431 -6.99 -18.35 1.58
C ALA A 431 -7.90 -17.49 0.70
N ILE A 432 -7.80 -17.67 -0.62
CA ILE A 432 -8.55 -16.90 -1.60
C ILE A 432 -9.73 -17.75 -2.04
N ASN A 433 -10.94 -17.18 -1.99
CA ASN A 433 -12.13 -17.80 -2.56
C ASN A 433 -12.67 -16.94 -3.70
N GLY A 434 -13.23 -17.57 -4.73
CA GLY A 434 -13.82 -16.87 -5.87
C GLY A 434 -15.12 -17.52 -6.34
N ARG A 435 -16.08 -16.67 -6.73
CA ARG A 435 -17.30 -17.07 -7.42
C ARG A 435 -17.85 -15.95 -8.32
N ASP A 436 -18.97 -16.23 -8.97
CA ASP A 436 -19.86 -15.33 -9.68
C ASP A 436 -19.15 -14.46 -10.74
N GLY A 437 -18.18 -15.04 -11.44
CA GLY A 437 -17.44 -14.39 -12.54
C GLY A 437 -16.33 -13.44 -12.09
N ALA A 438 -16.03 -13.37 -10.78
CA ALA A 438 -14.93 -12.56 -10.26
C ALA A 438 -13.60 -12.94 -10.92
N GLN A 439 -12.81 -11.94 -11.31
CA GLN A 439 -11.50 -12.14 -11.93
C GLN A 439 -10.38 -11.79 -10.95
N ALA A 440 -9.38 -12.66 -10.85
CA ALA A 440 -8.20 -12.39 -10.03
C ALA A 440 -6.90 -12.74 -10.76
N ARG A 441 -5.92 -11.84 -10.66
CA ARG A 441 -4.52 -12.11 -11.03
C ARG A 441 -3.71 -12.26 -9.75
N ILE A 442 -3.04 -13.40 -9.58
CA ILE A 442 -2.43 -13.83 -8.32
C ILE A 442 -0.97 -14.23 -8.57
N GLU A 443 -0.02 -13.36 -8.24
CA GLU A 443 1.39 -13.52 -8.64
C GLU A 443 2.41 -13.06 -7.58
N GLY A 444 3.58 -13.68 -7.51
CA GLY A 444 4.63 -13.30 -6.55
C GLY A 444 4.28 -13.53 -5.09
N ASN A 445 3.24 -14.31 -4.76
CA ASN A 445 2.79 -14.49 -3.39
C ASN A 445 3.38 -15.72 -2.70
N TYR A 446 3.36 -15.72 -1.36
CA TYR A 446 3.81 -16.82 -0.52
C TYR A 446 2.66 -17.41 0.30
N PHE A 447 2.48 -18.72 0.22
CA PHE A 447 1.50 -19.49 0.98
C PHE A 447 2.23 -20.53 1.84
N ALA A 448 2.22 -20.35 3.16
CA ALA A 448 2.79 -21.26 4.14
C ALA A 448 1.68 -21.86 4.99
N ASN A 449 1.63 -23.20 5.06
CA ASN A 449 0.65 -23.92 5.88
C ASN A 449 -0.80 -23.43 5.68
N THR A 450 -1.12 -23.10 4.44
CA THR A 450 -2.36 -22.44 4.04
C THR A 450 -3.23 -23.41 3.28
N ALA A 451 -4.41 -23.72 3.82
CA ALA A 451 -5.42 -24.52 3.17
C ALA A 451 -6.06 -23.77 2.01
N ARG A 452 -6.37 -24.50 0.93
CA ARG A 452 -7.05 -24.03 -0.28
C ARG A 452 -6.59 -22.63 -0.74
N PRO A 453 -5.34 -22.50 -1.23
CA PRO A 453 -4.79 -21.20 -1.65
C PRO A 453 -5.69 -20.46 -2.65
N HIS A 454 -6.24 -21.19 -3.65
CA HIS A 454 -7.05 -20.65 -4.74
C HIS A 454 -8.39 -21.39 -4.87
N TRP A 455 -9.28 -21.23 -3.91
CA TRP A 455 -10.54 -21.98 -3.86
C TRP A 455 -11.63 -21.37 -4.75
N ASN A 456 -11.67 -21.78 -6.01
CA ASN A 456 -12.75 -21.40 -6.92
C ASN A 456 -13.99 -22.26 -6.67
N THR A 457 -15.09 -21.64 -6.21
CA THR A 457 -16.33 -22.35 -5.82
C THR A 457 -17.52 -22.04 -6.73
N GLY A 458 -17.39 -21.17 -7.71
CA GLY A 458 -18.56 -20.72 -8.48
C GLY A 458 -18.21 -19.89 -9.70
N ALA A 459 -17.41 -20.42 -10.62
CA ALA A 459 -17.10 -19.77 -11.91
C ALA A 459 -16.33 -18.44 -11.80
N ALA A 460 -15.46 -18.28 -10.79
CA ALA A 460 -14.43 -17.24 -10.84
C ALA A 460 -13.37 -17.57 -11.92
N LEU A 461 -12.60 -16.56 -12.31
CA LEU A 461 -11.47 -16.69 -13.23
C LEU A 461 -10.20 -16.31 -12.49
N PHE A 462 -9.38 -17.29 -12.14
CA PHE A 462 -8.08 -17.06 -11.52
C PHE A 462 -6.96 -17.27 -12.53
N ASP A 463 -6.13 -16.26 -12.66
CA ASP A 463 -4.83 -16.26 -13.34
C ASP A 463 -3.73 -16.26 -12.27
N ALA A 464 -3.10 -17.41 -12.04
CA ALA A 464 -1.93 -17.52 -11.17
C ALA A 464 -0.75 -18.18 -11.91
N PRO A 465 0.10 -17.39 -12.60
CA PRO A 465 1.13 -17.90 -13.49
C PRO A 465 2.03 -18.94 -12.84
N ALA A 466 2.36 -19.99 -13.59
CA ALA A 466 3.19 -21.09 -13.10
C ALA A 466 4.56 -20.57 -12.61
N GLY A 467 4.98 -21.02 -11.42
CA GLY A 467 6.24 -20.59 -10.80
C GLY A 467 6.23 -19.19 -10.17
N SER A 468 5.16 -18.41 -10.34
CA SER A 468 5.07 -17.06 -9.77
C SER A 468 4.82 -17.05 -8.25
N ASN A 469 4.00 -17.98 -7.76
CA ASN A 469 3.69 -18.10 -6.33
C ASN A 469 4.46 -19.26 -5.69
N ARG A 470 4.76 -19.13 -4.39
CA ARG A 470 5.43 -20.16 -3.58
C ARG A 470 4.45 -20.80 -2.60
N TYR A 471 4.46 -22.13 -2.53
CA TYR A 471 3.60 -22.91 -1.63
C TYR A 471 4.46 -23.83 -0.76
N THR A 472 4.23 -23.83 0.55
CA THR A 472 4.99 -24.64 1.53
C THR A 472 4.10 -25.26 2.59
N GLY A 473 4.57 -26.32 3.25
CA GLY A 473 3.76 -27.09 4.20
C GLY A 473 2.55 -27.70 3.52
N ILE A 474 1.37 -27.65 4.15
CA ILE A 474 0.14 -28.22 3.56
C ILE A 474 -0.21 -27.61 2.19
N SER A 475 0.17 -26.34 1.95
CA SER A 475 -0.08 -25.66 0.68
C SER A 475 0.67 -26.31 -0.48
N ALA A 476 1.82 -26.95 -0.22
CA ALA A 476 2.64 -27.57 -1.27
C ALA A 476 1.91 -28.72 -1.95
N THR A 477 1.01 -29.42 -1.26
CA THR A 477 0.24 -30.56 -1.79
C THR A 477 -1.25 -30.28 -1.95
N ASP A 478 -1.73 -29.08 -1.59
CA ASP A 478 -3.14 -28.70 -1.73
C ASP A 478 -3.60 -28.76 -3.20
N LEU A 479 -4.83 -29.21 -3.43
CA LEU A 479 -5.41 -29.40 -4.76
C LEU A 479 -5.92 -28.10 -5.40
N TYR A 480 -6.19 -27.06 -4.59
CA TYR A 480 -6.78 -25.81 -5.05
C TYR A 480 -5.69 -24.81 -5.44
N LYS A 481 -5.05 -25.08 -6.58
CA LYS A 481 -3.96 -24.25 -7.13
C LYS A 481 -4.26 -23.81 -8.56
N ASN A 482 -4.70 -22.57 -8.73
CA ASN A 482 -4.98 -21.89 -10.01
C ASN A 482 -6.04 -22.60 -10.90
N SER A 483 -6.79 -21.82 -11.67
CA SER A 483 -7.67 -22.33 -12.74
C SER A 483 -7.11 -22.15 -14.15
N GLY A 484 -5.97 -21.45 -14.30
CA GLY A 484 -5.33 -21.21 -15.60
C GLY A 484 -6.09 -20.26 -16.51
N ALA A 485 -6.93 -19.38 -15.93
CA ALA A 485 -7.72 -18.43 -16.70
C ALA A 485 -6.85 -17.27 -17.18
N SER A 486 -7.25 -16.65 -18.30
CA SER A 486 -6.80 -15.31 -18.67
C SER A 486 -7.77 -14.29 -18.10
N VAL A 487 -7.26 -13.26 -17.44
CA VAL A 487 -8.06 -12.20 -16.81
C VAL A 487 -7.64 -10.83 -17.32
N PHE A 488 -8.41 -9.80 -16.97
CA PHE A 488 -8.04 -8.39 -17.17
C PHE A 488 -7.89 -7.96 -18.63
N GLY A 489 -8.62 -8.59 -19.55
CA GLY A 489 -8.70 -8.13 -20.94
C GLY A 489 -9.31 -6.71 -21.09
N ASP A 490 -9.97 -6.22 -20.05
CA ASP A 490 -10.65 -4.92 -19.95
C ASP A 490 -9.98 -3.94 -18.98
N VAL A 491 -8.84 -4.30 -18.38
CA VAL A 491 -8.17 -3.50 -17.35
C VAL A 491 -6.81 -3.00 -17.86
N SER A 492 -6.59 -1.69 -17.78
CA SER A 492 -5.25 -1.14 -17.94
C SER A 492 -4.48 -1.32 -16.64
N MET A 493 -3.49 -2.22 -16.66
CA MET A 493 -2.67 -2.49 -15.49
C MET A 493 -1.69 -1.35 -15.23
N TYR A 494 -1.66 -0.88 -13.99
CA TYR A 494 -0.64 0.04 -13.49
C TYR A 494 0.74 -0.64 -13.44
N ARG A 495 1.79 0.16 -13.26
CA ARG A 495 3.14 -0.36 -13.05
C ARG A 495 3.27 -0.94 -11.63
N TYR A 496 3.80 -2.14 -11.51
CA TYR A 496 4.14 -2.79 -10.25
C TYR A 496 5.43 -3.61 -10.41
N VAL A 497 5.95 -4.11 -9.29
CA VAL A 497 7.14 -4.98 -9.25
C VAL A 497 6.83 -6.20 -8.41
N LEU A 498 7.18 -7.37 -8.95
CA LEU A 498 7.18 -8.61 -8.17
C LEU A 498 8.50 -8.72 -7.43
N ASP A 499 8.41 -8.91 -6.13
CA ASP A 499 9.58 -9.13 -5.29
C ASP A 499 10.04 -10.59 -5.47
N PRO A 500 11.32 -10.90 -5.21
CA PRO A 500 11.77 -12.28 -5.17
C PRO A 500 10.91 -13.06 -4.16
N VAL A 501 10.08 -13.99 -4.64
CA VAL A 501 9.04 -14.64 -3.83
C VAL A 501 9.59 -15.30 -2.56
N GLY A 502 10.85 -15.77 -2.57
CA GLY A 502 11.51 -16.34 -1.40
C GLY A 502 11.78 -15.36 -0.24
N LEU A 503 11.77 -14.05 -0.50
CA LEU A 503 12.00 -13.01 0.51
C LEU A 503 10.71 -12.51 1.16
N ILE A 504 9.55 -12.81 0.58
CA ILE A 504 8.23 -12.35 1.04
C ILE A 504 7.98 -12.64 2.54
N PRO A 505 8.27 -13.84 3.08
CA PRO A 505 8.01 -14.12 4.49
C PRO A 505 8.77 -13.19 5.44
N GLU A 506 10.06 -12.95 5.19
CA GLU A 506 10.89 -12.06 6.01
C GLU A 506 10.44 -10.61 5.88
N GLN A 507 10.26 -10.14 4.64
CA GLN A 507 9.84 -8.77 4.34
C GLN A 507 8.52 -8.41 5.01
N LEU A 508 7.51 -9.28 4.93
CA LEU A 508 6.18 -8.97 5.45
C LEU A 508 6.04 -9.25 6.94
N SER A 509 6.79 -10.20 7.50
CA SER A 509 6.81 -10.41 8.95
C SER A 509 7.35 -9.19 9.69
N ALA A 510 8.35 -8.52 9.12
CA ALA A 510 8.95 -7.29 9.67
C ALA A 510 8.23 -6.01 9.22
N GLY A 511 7.65 -6.01 8.01
CA GLY A 511 7.22 -4.80 7.34
C GLY A 511 5.71 -4.54 7.30
N ALA A 512 4.85 -5.55 7.43
CA ALA A 512 3.41 -5.36 7.33
C ALA A 512 2.79 -4.88 8.66
N GLY A 513 1.85 -3.93 8.57
CA GLY A 513 1.23 -3.25 9.70
C GLY A 513 1.88 -1.89 10.02
N PRO A 514 1.48 -1.23 11.11
CA PRO A 514 1.98 0.09 11.48
C PRO A 514 3.50 0.14 11.74
N ARG A 515 4.13 1.29 11.47
CA ARG A 515 5.55 1.59 11.60
C ARG A 515 5.86 2.92 12.26
#